data_AF-A0A6I5CDM0-F1
#
_entry.id   AF-A0A6I5CDM0-F1
#
_cell.length_a   1.000
_cell.length_b   1.000
_cell.length_c   1.000
_cell.angle_alpha   90.00
_cell.angle_beta   90.00
_cell.angle_gamma   90.00
#
_symmetry.space_group_name_H-M   'P 1'
#
loop_
_entity.id
_entity.type
_entity.pdbx_description
1 polymer ?
#
loop_
_entity_poly.entity_id
_entity_poly.type
_entity_poly.pdbx_seq_one_letter_code
_entity_poly.pdbx_strand_id
1 'polypeptide(L)'
;MRQTNVPRLLEALGRPERGLRGILVVGTNGKGSTCAFAVSAVAAAGVRVGSMPSPHLQELRERIRVDGVPVTRAEYTAAFAEVWRAIERHGLPVLAQGIYTATAAVHFRRAGVGLAVAEAGIGGSRAAAAELGMDV
;
A
#
# COMPACT_ATOMS: atom_id res chain seq x y z
N MET A 1 -4.87 -5.02 16.65
CA MET A 1 -3.43 -5.29 16.96
C MET A 1 -2.58 -4.16 16.39
N ARG A 2 -1.49 -3.78 17.08
CA ARG A 2 -0.58 -2.70 16.62
C ARG A 2 0.44 -3.26 15.61
N GLN A 3 0.75 -2.52 14.55
CA GLN A 3 1.66 -2.92 13.48
C GLN A 3 3.13 -2.62 13.82
N THR A 4 3.66 -3.19 14.89
CA THR A 4 4.94 -2.78 15.48
C THR A 4 6.18 -3.10 14.63
N ASN A 5 6.09 -4.07 13.72
CA ASN A 5 7.23 -4.51 12.91
C ASN A 5 7.25 -3.97 11.48
N VAL A 6 6.21 -3.24 11.05
CA VAL A 6 6.17 -2.66 9.70
C VAL A 6 7.32 -1.66 9.49
N PRO A 7 7.62 -0.73 10.41
CA PRO A 7 8.77 0.16 10.22
C PRO A 7 10.11 -0.56 10.06
N ARG A 8 10.33 -1.65 10.82
CA ARG A 8 11.56 -2.47 10.72
C ARG A 8 11.64 -3.22 9.39
N LEU A 9 10.50 -3.70 8.90
CA LEU A 9 10.42 -4.33 7.59
C LEU A 9 10.70 -3.32 6.46
N LEU A 10 10.12 -2.12 6.52
CA LEU A 10 10.38 -1.05 5.54
C LEU A 10 11.85 -0.65 5.55
N GLU A 11 12.48 -0.55 6.71
CA GLU A 11 13.92 -0.31 6.83
C GLU A 11 14.75 -1.43 6.18
N ALA A 12 14.43 -2.70 6.44
CA ALA A 12 15.08 -3.85 5.81
C ALA A 12 14.92 -3.88 4.27
N LEU A 13 13.85 -3.27 3.74
CA LEU A 13 13.56 -3.13 2.31
C LEU A 13 14.22 -1.90 1.67
N GLY A 14 15.05 -1.17 2.42
CA GLY A 14 15.69 0.07 1.95
C GLY A 14 14.73 1.25 1.87
N ARG A 15 13.68 1.25 2.70
CA ARG A 15 12.66 2.30 2.82
C ARG A 15 11.94 2.62 1.50
N PRO A 16 11.25 1.63 0.90
CA PRO A 16 10.58 1.79 -0.39
C PRO A 16 9.47 2.84 -0.41
N GLU A 17 8.93 3.20 0.74
CA GLU A 17 7.95 4.27 0.95
C GLU A 17 8.55 5.68 0.85
N ARG A 18 9.89 5.83 0.90
CA ARG A 18 10.51 7.16 0.83
C ARG A 18 10.22 7.85 -0.50
N GLY A 19 9.75 9.09 -0.41
CA GLY A 19 9.36 9.90 -1.57
C GLY A 19 7.91 9.70 -2.00
N LEU A 20 7.21 8.73 -1.40
CA LEU A 20 5.77 8.58 -1.57
C LEU A 20 5.05 9.62 -0.71
N ARG A 21 4.11 10.34 -1.31
CA ARG A 21 3.09 11.12 -0.59
C ARG A 21 1.83 10.28 -0.49
N GLY A 22 1.10 10.36 0.61
CA GLY A 22 -0.09 9.53 0.79
C GLY A 22 -1.34 10.28 1.19
N ILE A 23 -2.49 9.79 0.72
CA ILE A 23 -3.83 10.15 1.18
C ILE A 23 -4.39 8.92 1.90
N LEU A 24 -4.64 9.02 3.20
CA LEU A 24 -5.27 7.95 3.98
C LEU A 24 -6.76 8.24 4.20
N VAL A 25 -7.61 7.50 3.52
CA VAL A 25 -9.07 7.66 3.64
C VAL A 25 -9.59 6.84 4.83
N VAL A 26 -10.08 7.54 5.86
CA VAL A 26 -10.69 6.96 7.07
C VAL A 26 -12.21 7.16 7.07
N GLY A 27 -12.94 6.29 7.78
CA GLY A 27 -14.39 6.41 7.93
C GLY A 27 -15.11 5.07 8.05
N THR A 28 -16.38 5.09 8.46
CA THR A 28 -17.17 3.85 8.60
C THR A 28 -17.64 3.37 7.23
N ASN A 29 -18.20 4.27 6.41
CA ASN A 29 -18.75 3.99 5.09
C ASN A 29 -18.14 4.89 4.02
N GLY A 30 -18.24 4.48 2.74
CA GLY A 30 -17.84 5.30 1.60
C GLY A 30 -16.34 5.39 1.32
N LYS A 31 -15.46 4.85 2.18
CA LYS A 31 -13.99 4.89 1.99
C LYS A 31 -13.54 4.41 0.61
N GLY A 32 -13.97 3.22 0.20
CA GLY A 32 -13.64 2.67 -1.12
C GLY A 32 -14.06 3.58 -2.28
N SER A 33 -15.27 4.17 -2.22
CA SER A 33 -15.75 5.13 -3.21
C SER A 33 -14.93 6.42 -3.22
N THR A 34 -14.62 6.98 -2.04
CA THR A 34 -13.78 8.17 -1.90
C THR A 34 -12.37 7.91 -2.44
N CYS A 35 -11.77 6.75 -2.14
CA CYS A 35 -10.49 6.33 -2.71
C CYS A 35 -10.56 6.28 -4.25
N ALA A 36 -11.61 5.69 -4.81
CA ALA A 36 -11.79 5.59 -6.25
C ALA A 36 -11.92 6.98 -6.92
N PHE A 37 -12.66 7.90 -6.30
CA PHE A 37 -12.79 9.27 -6.78
C PHE A 37 -11.47 10.05 -6.71
N ALA A 38 -10.72 9.91 -5.61
CA ALA A 38 -9.41 10.55 -5.46
C ALA A 38 -8.42 10.03 -6.52
N VAL A 39 -8.36 8.72 -6.74
CA VAL A 39 -7.53 8.10 -7.77
C VAL A 39 -7.91 8.62 -9.16
N SER A 40 -9.20 8.67 -9.48
CA SER A 40 -9.69 9.17 -10.77
C SER A 40 -9.31 10.64 -11.00
N ALA A 41 -9.50 11.50 -10.00
CA ALA A 41 -9.17 12.92 -10.09
C ALA A 41 -7.66 13.16 -10.28
N VAL A 42 -6.82 12.45 -9.52
CA VAL A 42 -5.36 12.54 -9.63
C VAL A 42 -4.87 12.03 -10.99
N ALA A 43 -5.39 10.88 -11.43
CA ALA A 43 -5.03 10.31 -12.73
C ALA A 43 -5.44 11.26 -13.88
N ALA A 44 -6.63 11.89 -13.79
CA ALA A 44 -7.09 12.88 -14.76
C ALA A 44 -6.20 14.14 -14.82
N ALA A 45 -5.48 14.46 -13.73
CA ALA A 45 -4.48 15.52 -13.68
C ALA A 45 -3.11 15.12 -14.26
N GLY A 46 -2.98 13.91 -14.83
CA GLY A 46 -1.74 13.40 -15.42
C GLY A 46 -0.70 12.96 -14.38
N VAL A 47 -1.10 12.82 -13.12
CA VAL A 47 -0.22 12.35 -12.04
C VAL A 47 -0.37 10.84 -11.89
N ARG A 48 0.75 10.11 -12.00
CA ARG A 48 0.76 8.66 -11.75
C ARG A 48 0.47 8.36 -10.29
N VAL A 49 -0.58 7.58 -10.04
CA VAL A 49 -1.12 7.35 -8.70
C VAL A 49 -1.23 5.86 -8.37
N GLY A 50 -0.72 5.49 -7.20
CA GLY A 50 -0.92 4.18 -6.62
C GLY A 50 -2.19 4.16 -5.77
N SER A 51 -2.86 3.02 -5.68
CA SER A 51 -3.90 2.86 -4.65
C SER A 51 -3.90 1.50 -4.00
N MET A 52 -4.35 1.50 -2.74
CA MET A 52 -4.41 0.31 -1.89
C MET A 52 -5.81 0.11 -1.31
N PRO A 53 -6.79 -0.36 -2.12
CA PRO A 53 -8.14 -0.63 -1.64
C PRO A 53 -8.19 -1.86 -0.72
N SER A 54 -9.18 -1.90 0.17
CA SER A 54 -9.39 -3.06 1.04
C SER A 54 -10.86 -3.28 1.39
N PRO A 55 -11.33 -4.54 1.50
CA PRO A 55 -10.65 -5.78 1.17
C PRO A 55 -10.50 -6.00 -0.34
N HIS A 56 -9.78 -7.05 -0.75
CA HIS A 56 -9.93 -7.59 -2.12
C HIS A 56 -11.23 -8.39 -2.22
N LEU A 57 -11.74 -8.57 -3.43
CA LEU A 57 -12.92 -9.37 -3.70
C LEU A 57 -12.56 -10.79 -4.12
N GLN A 58 -11.58 -10.97 -5.01
CA GLN A 58 -11.20 -12.30 -5.52
C GLN A 58 -9.70 -12.59 -5.37
N GLU A 59 -8.85 -11.67 -5.80
CA GLU A 59 -7.40 -11.86 -5.82
C GLU A 59 -6.68 -10.83 -4.93
N LEU A 60 -5.64 -11.27 -4.19
CA LEU A 60 -4.82 -10.39 -3.35
C LEU A 60 -4.23 -9.19 -4.10
N ARG A 61 -3.94 -9.36 -5.40
CA ARG A 61 -3.38 -8.31 -6.25
C ARG A 61 -4.34 -7.13 -6.46
N GLU A 62 -5.64 -7.31 -6.28
CA GLU A 62 -6.63 -6.22 -6.38
C GLU A 62 -6.39 -5.12 -5.34
N ARG A 63 -5.68 -5.45 -4.25
CA ARG A 63 -5.25 -4.52 -3.21
C ARG A 63 -4.17 -3.56 -3.67
N ILE A 64 -3.54 -3.74 -4.83
CA ILE A 64 -2.48 -2.85 -5.32
C ILE A 64 -2.85 -2.47 -6.75
N ARG A 65 -3.02 -1.17 -6.97
CA ARG A 65 -3.38 -0.63 -8.29
C ARG A 65 -2.47 0.52 -8.64
N VAL A 66 -2.22 0.71 -9.93
CA VAL A 66 -1.57 1.90 -10.50
C VAL A 66 -2.52 2.47 -11.54
N ASP A 67 -2.80 3.77 -11.45
CA ASP A 67 -3.73 4.49 -12.33
C ASP A 67 -5.11 3.79 -12.43
N GLY A 68 -5.58 3.25 -11.30
CA GLY A 68 -6.86 2.55 -11.17
C GLY A 68 -6.87 1.08 -11.60
N VAL A 69 -5.79 0.59 -12.23
CA VAL A 69 -5.68 -0.77 -12.76
C VAL A 69 -4.95 -1.69 -11.77
N PRO A 70 -5.51 -2.86 -11.42
CA PRO A 70 -4.80 -3.85 -10.60
C PRO A 70 -3.48 -4.29 -11.23
N VAL A 71 -2.46 -4.45 -10.40
CA VAL A 71 -1.16 -4.95 -10.84
C VAL A 71 -1.29 -6.35 -11.44
N THR A 72 -0.41 -6.67 -12.38
CA THR A 72 -0.32 -8.01 -12.94
C THR A 72 0.14 -9.00 -11.87
N ARG A 73 -0.13 -10.29 -12.10
CA ARG A 73 0.33 -11.35 -11.20
C ARG A 73 1.86 -11.36 -11.07
N ALA A 74 2.58 -11.17 -12.17
CA ALA A 74 4.04 -11.14 -12.17
C ALA A 74 4.59 -9.97 -11.33
N GLU A 75 4.03 -8.77 -11.49
CA GLU A 75 4.43 -7.60 -10.72
C GLU A 75 4.16 -7.78 -9.23
N TYR A 76 2.98 -8.30 -8.87
CA TYR A 76 2.63 -8.60 -7.49
C TYR A 76 3.58 -9.62 -6.87
N THR A 77 3.79 -10.77 -7.55
CA THR A 77 4.67 -11.83 -7.07
C THR A 77 6.10 -11.33 -6.90
N ALA A 78 6.60 -10.52 -7.83
CA ALA A 78 7.95 -9.97 -7.73
C ALA A 78 8.11 -9.00 -6.55
N ALA A 79 7.09 -8.21 -6.22
CA ALA A 79 7.12 -7.31 -5.07
C ALA A 79 6.97 -8.09 -3.76
N PHE A 80 6.02 -9.03 -3.70
CA PHE A 80 5.76 -9.88 -2.55
C PHE A 80 6.98 -10.73 -2.19
N ALA A 81 7.66 -11.32 -3.19
CA ALA A 81 8.85 -12.13 -2.95
C ALA A 81 10.01 -11.31 -2.35
N GLU A 82 10.16 -10.04 -2.71
CA GLU A 82 11.15 -9.15 -2.07
C GLU A 82 10.82 -8.94 -0.59
N VAL A 83 9.55 -8.64 -0.30
CA VAL A 83 9.04 -8.47 1.07
C VAL A 83 9.21 -9.74 1.90
N TRP A 84 8.84 -10.90 1.34
CA TRP A 84 8.92 -12.18 2.01
C TRP A 84 10.36 -12.56 2.37
N ARG A 85 11.30 -12.38 1.44
CA ARG A 85 12.74 -12.61 1.70
C ARG A 85 13.28 -11.70 2.79
N ALA A 86 12.85 -10.44 2.86
CA ALA A 86 13.24 -9.53 3.94
C ALA A 86 12.69 -10.00 5.30
N ILE A 87 11.44 -10.45 5.34
CA ILE A 87 10.83 -11.04 6.55
C ILE A 87 11.63 -12.24 7.04
N GLU A 88 11.93 -13.20 6.15
CA GLU A 88 12.68 -14.42 6.48
C GLU A 88 14.10 -14.10 6.95
N ARG A 89 14.83 -13.26 6.22
CA ARG A 89 16.22 -12.89 6.53
C ARG A 89 16.35 -12.22 7.90
N HIS A 90 15.37 -11.40 8.29
CA HIS A 90 15.41 -10.61 9.52
C HIS A 90 14.56 -11.19 10.66
N GLY A 91 13.90 -12.34 10.46
CA GLY A 91 13.07 -12.98 11.47
C GLY A 91 11.93 -12.11 12.00
N LEU A 92 11.29 -11.34 11.12
CA LEU A 92 10.29 -10.33 11.52
C LEU A 92 8.86 -10.91 11.48
N PRO A 93 8.18 -11.13 12.63
CA PRO A 93 6.77 -11.49 12.59
C PRO A 93 5.94 -10.26 12.18
N VAL A 94 5.35 -10.30 10.99
CA VAL A 94 4.54 -9.19 10.43
C VAL A 94 3.14 -9.69 10.12
N LEU A 95 2.12 -8.92 10.50
CA LEU A 95 0.72 -9.24 10.21
C LEU A 95 0.43 -9.06 8.72
N ALA A 96 -0.57 -9.77 8.20
CA ALA A 96 -0.93 -9.74 6.78
C ALA A 96 -1.10 -8.31 6.21
N GLN A 97 -1.75 -7.40 6.94
CA GLN A 97 -1.90 -6.00 6.54
C GLN A 97 -0.54 -5.29 6.36
N GLY A 98 0.43 -5.56 7.24
CA GLY A 98 1.78 -5.02 7.11
C GLY A 98 2.52 -5.57 5.90
N ILE A 99 2.33 -6.85 5.58
CA ILE A 99 2.89 -7.48 4.37
C ILE A 99 2.27 -6.83 3.12
N TYR A 100 0.95 -6.60 3.09
CA TYR A 100 0.29 -5.93 1.98
C TYR A 100 0.79 -4.50 1.78
N THR A 101 0.92 -3.74 2.87
CA THR A 101 1.49 -2.38 2.84
C THR A 101 2.92 -2.36 2.30
N ALA A 102 3.80 -3.22 2.81
CA ALA A 102 5.18 -3.28 2.33
C ALA A 102 5.25 -3.72 0.86
N THR A 103 4.38 -4.64 0.44
CA THR A 103 4.29 -5.08 -0.97
C THR A 103 3.85 -3.93 -1.87
N ALA A 104 2.88 -3.13 -1.44
CA ALA A 104 2.45 -1.92 -2.14
C ALA A 104 3.59 -0.90 -2.25
N ALA A 105 4.29 -0.62 -1.15
CA ALA A 105 5.43 0.30 -1.15
C ALA A 105 6.52 -0.12 -2.15
N VAL A 106 6.92 -1.40 -2.13
CA VAL A 106 7.92 -1.95 -3.06
C VAL A 106 7.45 -1.82 -4.51
N HIS A 107 6.18 -2.13 -4.79
CA HIS A 107 5.64 -2.01 -6.13
C HIS A 107 5.58 -0.54 -6.60
N PHE A 108 5.08 0.38 -5.77
CA PHE A 108 4.97 1.80 -6.07
C PHE A 108 6.33 2.43 -6.37
N ARG A 109 7.37 2.10 -5.59
CA ARG A 109 8.76 2.49 -5.90
C ARG A 109 9.18 2.06 -7.29
N ARG A 110 8.93 0.79 -7.66
CA ARG A 110 9.32 0.23 -8.98
C ARG A 110 8.52 0.86 -10.13
N ALA A 111 7.26 1.20 -9.89
CA ALA A 111 6.36 1.82 -10.87
C ALA A 111 6.56 3.34 -11.04
N GLY A 112 7.43 3.96 -10.22
CA GLY A 112 7.64 5.41 -10.22
C GLY A 112 6.43 6.20 -9.71
N VAL A 113 5.68 5.63 -8.76
CA VAL A 113 4.52 6.27 -8.14
C VAL A 113 5.01 7.23 -7.04
N GLY A 114 4.63 8.50 -7.16
CA GLY A 114 4.93 9.54 -6.17
C GLY A 114 3.76 9.89 -5.23
N LEU A 115 2.54 9.48 -5.57
CA LEU A 115 1.34 9.68 -4.75
C LEU A 115 0.57 8.37 -4.62
N ALA A 116 0.17 8.01 -3.40
CA ALA A 116 -0.68 6.85 -3.13
C ALA A 116 -1.97 7.22 -2.37
N VAL A 117 -3.06 6.55 -2.70
CA VAL A 117 -4.33 6.64 -1.96
C VAL A 117 -4.60 5.29 -1.30
N ALA A 118 -4.73 5.25 0.02
CA ALA A 118 -5.08 4.01 0.71
C ALA A 118 -6.36 4.15 1.52
N GLU A 119 -7.11 3.05 1.54
CA GLU A 119 -8.24 2.88 2.42
C GLU A 119 -7.74 2.41 3.79
N ALA A 120 -8.12 3.12 4.85
CA ALA A 120 -7.89 2.63 6.19
C ALA A 120 -8.77 1.41 6.47
N GLY A 121 -8.15 0.36 7.01
CA GLY A 121 -8.88 -0.71 7.68
C GLY A 121 -9.53 -0.23 8.99
N ILE A 122 -9.84 -1.16 9.90
CA ILE A 122 -10.42 -0.81 11.20
C ILE A 122 -9.40 0.02 12.03
N GLY A 123 -9.81 1.22 12.46
CA GLY A 123 -9.08 2.02 13.45
C GLY A 123 -8.09 3.06 12.90
N GLY A 124 -8.17 3.44 11.62
CA GLY A 124 -7.56 4.66 11.07
C GLY A 124 -6.06 4.84 11.33
N SER A 125 -5.70 5.60 12.37
CA SER A 125 -4.32 5.93 12.77
C SER A 125 -3.45 4.72 13.17
N ARG A 126 -4.05 3.54 13.38
CA ARG A 126 -3.31 2.29 13.68
C ARG A 126 -3.18 1.36 12.47
N ALA A 127 -3.64 1.80 11.29
CA ALA A 127 -3.56 1.02 10.07
C ALA A 127 -2.11 0.94 9.58
N ALA A 128 -1.72 -0.22 9.03
CA ALA A 128 -0.41 -0.38 8.39
C ALA A 128 -0.21 0.64 7.25
N ALA A 129 -1.30 1.01 6.56
CA ALA A 129 -1.30 2.00 5.49
C ALA A 129 -0.72 3.36 5.91
N ALA A 130 -0.83 3.76 7.17
CA ALA A 130 -0.26 5.02 7.66
C ALA A 130 1.28 5.07 7.49
N GLU A 131 1.95 3.93 7.41
CA GLU A 131 3.40 3.83 7.21
C GLU A 131 3.84 4.20 5.78
N LEU A 132 2.92 4.42 4.85
CA LEU A 132 3.21 4.84 3.46
C LEU A 132 3.49 6.36 3.33
N GLY A 133 3.85 7.04 4.42
CA GLY A 133 4.02 8.50 4.43
C GLY A 133 2.71 9.24 4.15
N MET A 134 1.60 8.72 4.69
CA MET A 134 0.27 9.24 4.40
C MET A 134 -0.13 10.34 5.39
N ASP A 135 -0.61 11.44 4.83
CA ASP A 135 -1.36 12.44 5.57
C ASP A 135 -2.85 12.03 5.58
N VAL A 136 -3.57 12.38 6.66
CA VAL A 136 -5.01 12.13 6.82
C VAL A 136 -5.80 13.29 6.25
#